data_AF-A0A1C7M9K0-F1
#
_entry.id   AF-A0A1C7M9K0-F1
#
_cell.length_a   1.000
_cell.length_b   1.000
_cell.length_c   1.000
_cell.angle_alpha   90.00
_cell.angle_beta   90.00
_cell.angle_gamma   90.00
#
_symmetry.space_group_name_H-M   'P 1'
#
loop_
_entity.id
_entity.type
_entity.pdbx_description
1 polymer ?
#
loop_
_entity_poly.entity_id
_entity_poly.type
_entity_poly.pdbx_seq_one_letter_code
_entity_poly.pdbx_strand_id
1 'polypeptide(L)'
;MPGLESDDVWSLDTRGVLTLAVCKETYQSLGLVGQKLPWKGCDDTYVIQIFLHSECPDSAIKEKWHPLGVKQKASLEAWDARRGSWKIMYNYTDSGRRRICQYPCRHEPSGVDGKPMEDAIIDVRETKPIVRKTMNAHIPVPTAQPLMKGVEDLEHEEWEEKVSALFEWVGMACLGAKRLQVMDRPDPYVAVYSPPSPSRIGEFTHVRWSGLLPPGFVQSVINAASSTPLPPSSFVCITSQGVPTSPVSYLPPHRLIKTPLRAPRAESEDTWSLLFSNGGQNYQTEDNLWWALAESIGQWDMRWG
;
A
#
# COMPACT_ATOMS: atom_id res chain seq x y z
N MET A 1 -2.28 -6.14 15.25
CA MET A 1 -3.28 -6.21 16.32
C MET A 1 -2.69 -5.52 17.54
N PRO A 2 -3.27 -4.41 18.00
CA PRO A 2 -2.77 -3.70 19.18
C PRO A 2 -2.94 -4.52 20.47
N GLY A 3 -2.16 -4.21 21.51
CA GLY A 3 -2.33 -4.80 22.84
C GLY A 3 -3.71 -4.43 23.38
N LEU A 4 -4.31 -5.27 24.24
CA LEU A 4 -5.74 -5.34 24.54
C LEU A 4 -6.49 -4.02 24.86
N GLU A 5 -5.80 -2.91 25.12
CA GLU A 5 -6.42 -1.61 25.46
C GLU A 5 -5.79 -0.38 24.77
N SER A 6 -4.75 -0.53 23.94
CA SER A 6 -4.04 0.61 23.34
C SER A 6 -4.04 0.52 21.83
N ASP A 7 -4.53 1.57 21.16
CA ASP A 7 -4.51 1.73 19.70
C ASP A 7 -3.13 2.13 19.14
N ASP A 8 -2.08 2.08 19.97
CA ASP A 8 -0.73 2.43 19.54
C ASP A 8 -0.21 1.41 18.51
N VAL A 9 0.29 1.94 17.39
CA VAL A 9 0.87 1.18 16.29
C VAL A 9 2.22 1.76 15.87
N TRP A 10 3.03 0.92 15.22
CA TRP A 10 4.27 1.36 14.62
C TRP A 10 4.54 0.63 13.31
N SER A 11 5.40 1.24 12.50
CA SER A 11 5.96 0.63 11.30
C SER A 11 7.45 0.96 11.21
N LEU A 12 8.23 0.03 10.69
CA LEU A 12 9.61 0.26 10.28
C LEU A 12 9.68 0.19 8.75
N ASP A 13 10.13 1.27 8.13
CA ASP A 13 10.26 1.33 6.66
C ASP A 13 11.63 0.86 6.16
N THR A 14 11.75 0.73 4.83
CA THR A 14 12.99 0.29 4.16
C THR A 14 14.13 1.32 4.20
N ARG A 15 13.87 2.53 4.69
CA ARG A 15 14.88 3.58 4.90
C ARG A 15 15.46 3.53 6.32
N GLY A 16 14.97 2.64 7.17
CA GLY A 16 15.35 2.56 8.57
C GLY A 16 14.67 3.62 9.45
N VAL A 17 13.50 4.12 9.04
CA VAL A 17 12.70 5.04 9.86
C VAL A 17 11.64 4.24 10.62
N LEU A 18 11.76 4.23 11.96
CA LEU A 18 10.71 3.77 12.86
C LEU A 18 9.69 4.88 13.05
N THR A 19 8.46 4.65 12.60
CA THR A 19 7.33 5.57 12.79
C THR A 19 6.38 4.98 13.82
N LEU A 20 6.12 5.72 14.90
CA LEU A 20 5.14 5.39 15.92
C LEU A 20 3.93 6.31 15.73
N ALA A 21 2.72 5.77 15.76
CA ALA A 21 1.49 6.53 15.96
C ALA A 21 0.89 6.09 17.30
N VAL A 22 0.90 7.01 18.26
CA VAL A 22 0.60 6.73 19.66
C VAL A 22 -0.46 7.67 20.21
N CYS A 23 -1.22 7.21 21.20
CA CYS A 23 -2.16 8.05 21.94
C CYS A 23 -1.42 9.09 22.78
N LYS A 24 -2.14 10.11 23.25
CA LYS A 24 -1.62 11.22 24.06
C LYS A 24 -0.91 10.76 25.33
N GLU A 25 -1.46 9.77 26.01
CA GLU A 25 -0.91 9.22 27.26
C GLU A 25 0.44 8.54 26.99
N THR A 26 0.49 7.68 25.97
CA THR A 26 1.73 7.04 25.54
C THR A 26 2.75 8.08 25.08
N TYR A 27 2.36 9.07 24.29
CA TYR A 27 3.22 10.16 23.83
C TYR A 27 3.89 10.90 25.00
N GLN A 28 3.09 11.30 26.00
CA GLN A 28 3.60 11.99 27.19
C GLN A 28 4.53 11.09 28.01
N SER A 29 4.20 9.81 28.16
CA SER A 29 5.02 8.84 28.88
C SER A 29 6.37 8.55 28.19
N LEU A 30 6.39 8.57 26.85
CA LEU A 30 7.61 8.40 26.06
C LEU A 30 8.53 9.62 26.20
N GLY A 31 7.97 10.82 26.34
CA GLY A 31 8.75 12.06 26.43
C GLY A 31 9.61 12.32 25.19
N LEU A 32 9.24 11.72 24.05
CA LEU A 32 9.89 11.89 22.75
C LEU A 32 9.22 13.01 21.98
N VAL A 33 9.98 13.65 21.10
CA VAL A 33 9.46 14.72 20.25
C VAL A 33 8.75 14.08 19.06
N GLY A 34 7.49 14.47 18.86
CA GLY A 34 6.66 14.07 17.72
C GLY A 34 5.78 15.22 17.27
N GLN A 35 4.85 14.91 16.37
CA GLN A 35 3.84 15.85 15.89
C GLN A 35 2.44 15.33 16.16
N LYS A 36 1.54 16.21 16.61
CA LYS A 36 0.12 15.93 16.71
C LYS A 36 -0.46 15.76 15.30
N LEU A 37 -1.37 14.81 15.09
CA LEU A 37 -2.11 14.74 13.84
C LEU A 37 -3.03 15.97 13.69
N PRO A 38 -3.13 16.58 12.49
CA PRO A 38 -3.86 17.84 12.31
C PRO A 38 -5.37 17.66 12.11
N TRP A 39 -5.87 16.42 12.00
CA TRP A 39 -7.27 16.16 11.64
C TRP A 39 -8.19 16.07 12.85
N LYS A 40 -9.41 16.59 12.70
CA LYS A 40 -10.48 16.47 13.69
C LYS A 40 -10.80 14.99 13.95
N GLY A 41 -10.79 14.58 15.21
CA GLY A 41 -11.01 13.18 15.61
C GLY A 41 -9.72 12.36 15.70
N CYS A 42 -8.57 12.92 15.33
CA CYS A 42 -7.24 12.38 15.61
C CYS A 42 -6.49 13.22 16.65
N ASP A 43 -7.22 14.00 17.44
CA ASP A 43 -6.67 14.98 18.37
C ASP A 43 -5.86 14.37 19.51
N ASP A 44 -6.04 13.09 19.78
CA ASP A 44 -5.25 12.38 20.80
C ASP A 44 -4.16 11.49 20.18
N THR A 45 -3.91 11.59 18.88
CA THR A 45 -2.88 10.81 18.18
C THR A 45 -1.66 11.66 17.84
N TYR A 46 -0.49 11.14 18.19
CA TYR A 46 0.81 11.74 17.95
C TYR A 46 1.68 10.82 17.12
N VAL A 47 2.41 11.38 16.16
CA VAL A 47 3.35 10.65 15.30
C VAL A 47 4.79 11.00 15.68
N ILE A 48 5.58 9.98 16.00
CA ILE A 48 7.01 10.07 16.33
C ILE A 48 7.79 9.35 15.22
N GLN A 49 8.81 9.99 14.67
CA GLN A 49 9.69 9.41 13.65
C GLN A 49 11.13 9.34 14.17
N ILE A 50 11.67 8.13 14.22
CA ILE A 50 13.02 7.83 14.74
C ILE A 50 13.84 7.18 13.63
N PHE A 51 15.01 7.76 13.33
CA PHE A 51 15.96 7.20 12.38
C PHE A 51 16.87 6.20 13.09
N LEU A 52 16.85 4.94 12.66
CA LEU A 52 17.57 3.86 13.33
C LEU A 52 19.05 3.76 12.90
N HIS A 53 19.43 4.35 11.76
CA HIS A 53 20.83 4.34 11.35
C HIS A 53 21.66 5.36 12.14
N SER A 54 22.91 5.00 12.44
CA SER A 54 23.88 5.86 13.12
C SER A 54 24.26 7.10 12.29
N GLU A 55 24.27 6.96 10.97
CA GLU A 55 24.56 8.04 10.03
C GLU A 55 23.25 8.72 9.62
N CYS A 56 22.78 9.66 10.46
CA CYS A 56 21.67 10.53 10.10
C CYS A 56 22.18 11.56 9.09
N PRO A 57 21.62 11.66 7.87
CA PRO A 57 22.01 12.70 6.91
C PRO A 57 21.80 14.09 7.52
N ASP A 58 22.69 15.05 7.28
CA ASP A 58 22.56 16.43 7.80
C ASP A 58 21.21 17.08 7.41
N SER A 59 20.65 16.66 6.27
CA SER A 59 19.32 17.04 5.79
C SER A 59 18.17 16.51 6.66
N ALA A 60 18.30 15.32 7.25
CA ALA A 60 17.28 14.73 8.13
C ALA A 60 17.13 15.51 9.45
N ILE A 61 18.20 16.15 9.92
CA ILE A 61 18.16 17.03 11.11
C ILE A 61 17.24 18.24 10.85
N LYS A 62 17.24 18.79 9.62
CA LYS A 62 16.38 19.92 9.24
C LYS A 62 14.90 19.54 9.22
N GLU A 63 14.59 18.28 8.91
CA GLU A 63 13.21 17.77 8.86
C GLU A 63 12.69 17.22 10.20
N LYS A 64 13.41 17.48 11.30
CA LYS A 64 13.06 17.05 12.66
C LYS A 64 13.02 15.53 12.84
N TRP A 65 13.85 14.78 12.11
CA TRP A 65 14.04 13.36 12.43
C TRP A 65 14.95 13.21 13.62
N HIS A 66 14.58 12.31 14.54
CA HIS A 66 15.38 12.04 15.72
C HIS A 66 16.24 10.81 15.48
N PRO A 67 17.57 10.89 15.57
CA PRO A 67 18.41 9.71 15.55
C PRO A 67 18.12 8.86 16.80
N LEU A 68 18.34 7.55 16.70
CA LEU A 68 18.25 6.64 17.83
C LEU A 68 19.38 6.93 18.85
N GLY A 69 19.10 7.80 19.80
CA GLY A 69 19.98 8.12 20.92
C GLY A 69 19.67 7.31 22.19
N VAL A 70 20.46 7.56 23.24
CA VAL A 70 20.30 6.94 24.57
C VAL A 70 18.89 7.17 25.13
N LYS A 71 18.36 8.40 24.98
CA LYS A 71 17.01 8.75 25.44
C LYS A 71 15.93 7.96 24.69
N GLN A 72 16.00 7.91 23.36
CA GLN A 72 15.05 7.19 22.52
C GLN A 72 15.03 5.71 22.89
N LYS A 73 16.22 5.10 22.99
CA LYS A 73 16.37 3.70 23.39
C LYS A 73 15.74 3.42 24.76
N ALA A 74 16.10 4.20 25.79
CA ALA A 74 15.55 4.03 27.13
C ALA A 74 14.02 4.21 27.17
N SER A 75 13.49 5.13 26.37
CA SER A 75 12.04 5.38 26.29
C SER A 75 11.29 4.22 25.62
N LEU A 76 11.86 3.65 24.55
CA LEU A 76 11.32 2.48 23.87
C LEU A 76 11.37 1.23 24.76
N GLU A 77 12.49 0.98 25.44
CA GLU A 77 12.63 -0.13 26.40
C GLU A 77 11.61 -0.03 27.54
N ALA A 78 11.43 1.17 28.11
CA ALA A 78 10.44 1.40 29.14
C ALA A 78 9.00 1.21 28.62
N TRP A 79 8.73 1.54 27.35
CA TRP A 79 7.43 1.32 26.73
C TRP A 79 7.14 -0.16 26.48
N ASP A 80 8.10 -0.89 25.92
CA ASP A 80 8.02 -2.33 25.71
C ASP A 80 7.80 -3.08 27.03
N ALA A 81 8.51 -2.69 28.10
CA ALA A 81 8.34 -3.28 29.43
C ALA A 81 6.93 -3.10 30.01
N ARG A 82 6.24 -1.98 29.70
CA ARG A 82 4.87 -1.73 30.15
C ARG A 82 3.82 -2.46 29.32
N ARG A 83 4.00 -2.49 28.00
CA ARG A 83 3.01 -3.04 27.05
C ARG A 83 3.06 -4.56 26.98
N GLY A 84 4.24 -5.16 27.13
CA GLY A 84 4.48 -6.58 26.86
C GLY A 84 4.73 -6.86 25.38
N SER A 85 4.52 -8.11 24.96
CA SER A 85 4.96 -8.62 23.66
C SER A 85 4.21 -8.01 22.46
N TRP A 86 4.96 -7.65 21.41
CA TRP A 86 4.41 -7.22 20.13
C TRP A 86 3.99 -8.40 19.25
N LYS A 87 2.89 -8.22 18.52
CA LYS A 87 2.53 -9.06 17.37
C LYS A 87 2.98 -8.34 16.11
N ILE A 88 4.07 -8.80 15.52
CA ILE A 88 4.73 -8.15 14.38
C ILE A 88 4.50 -8.97 13.12
N MET A 89 4.14 -8.30 12.03
CA MET A 89 4.26 -8.86 10.69
C MET A 89 5.46 -8.20 10.03
N TYR A 90 6.41 -9.00 9.54
CA TYR A 90 7.58 -8.49 8.86
C TYR A 90 7.88 -9.32 7.61
N ASN A 91 8.50 -8.67 6.62
CA ASN A 91 9.09 -9.33 5.48
C ASN A 91 10.58 -9.01 5.51
N TYR A 92 11.41 -10.04 5.35
CA TYR A 92 12.83 -9.87 5.17
C TYR A 92 13.21 -10.50 3.83
N THR A 93 13.87 -9.69 2.99
CA THR A 93 14.45 -10.19 1.74
C THR A 93 15.95 -10.41 2.00
N ASP A 94 16.37 -11.66 2.03
CA ASP A 94 17.79 -11.98 2.01
C ASP A 94 18.34 -11.54 0.65
N SER A 95 19.15 -10.49 0.64
CA SER A 95 19.73 -9.95 -0.60
C SER A 95 20.75 -10.88 -1.27
N GLY A 96 21.00 -12.09 -0.72
CA GLY A 96 21.81 -13.13 -1.36
C GLY A 96 23.29 -12.77 -1.52
N ARG A 97 23.68 -11.53 -1.22
CA ARG A 97 25.05 -11.15 -0.99
C ARG A 97 25.45 -11.70 0.37
N ARG A 98 25.99 -12.92 0.37
CA ARG A 98 27.16 -13.27 1.20
C ARG A 98 28.37 -12.37 0.86
N ARG A 99 28.17 -11.06 0.69
CA ARG A 99 29.24 -10.12 0.99
C ARG A 99 29.17 -10.00 2.49
N ILE A 100 30.06 -10.74 3.14
CA ILE A 100 30.81 -10.29 4.31
C ILE A 100 30.43 -8.83 4.56
N CYS A 101 29.63 -8.56 5.59
CA CYS A 101 29.54 -7.21 6.13
C CYS A 101 31.00 -6.81 6.43
N GLN A 102 31.61 -6.06 5.50
CA GLN A 102 32.93 -5.47 5.68
C GLN A 102 32.85 -4.20 6.54
N TYR A 103 31.64 -3.83 6.95
CA TYR A 103 31.48 -3.20 8.25
C TYR A 103 31.66 -4.29 9.29
N PRO A 104 32.77 -4.28 10.05
CA PRO A 104 32.79 -5.01 11.28
C PRO A 104 31.71 -4.36 12.15
N CYS A 105 30.51 -4.93 12.15
CA CYS A 105 29.76 -5.05 13.38
C CYS A 105 30.55 -6.00 14.30
N ARG A 106 31.81 -5.66 14.60
CA ARG A 106 32.53 -6.03 15.81
C ARG A 106 31.86 -5.23 16.94
N HIS A 107 30.58 -5.49 17.15
CA HIS A 107 30.26 -5.89 18.49
C HIS A 107 30.68 -7.35 18.50
N GLU A 108 31.89 -7.60 19.00
CA GLU A 108 32.12 -8.88 19.65
C GLU A 108 30.89 -9.10 20.54
N PRO A 109 30.17 -10.21 20.39
CA PRO A 109 29.12 -10.56 21.34
C PRO A 109 29.82 -10.61 22.69
N SER A 110 29.66 -9.55 23.45
CA SER A 110 30.21 -9.41 24.78
C SER A 110 29.34 -10.30 25.64
N GLY A 111 29.61 -11.61 25.61
CA GLY A 111 29.09 -12.61 26.54
C GLY A 111 27.57 -12.78 26.64
N VAL A 112 26.77 -12.12 25.80
CA VAL A 112 25.32 -12.36 25.75
C VAL A 112 25.10 -13.38 24.63
N ASP A 113 24.71 -14.60 25.01
CA ASP A 113 24.30 -15.71 24.16
C ASP A 113 23.25 -15.26 23.13
N GLY A 114 23.73 -14.68 22.03
CA GLY A 114 22.93 -14.12 20.96
C GLY A 114 22.30 -15.23 20.15
N LYS A 115 21.17 -15.75 20.62
CA LYS A 115 20.16 -16.43 19.82
C LYS A 115 19.20 -15.36 19.29
N PRO A 116 19.45 -14.73 18.13
CA PRO A 116 18.86 -13.43 17.82
C PRO A 116 17.36 -13.48 17.51
N MET A 117 16.74 -14.66 17.51
CA MET A 117 15.31 -14.82 17.27
C MET A 117 14.73 -16.19 17.66
N GLU A 118 15.53 -17.10 18.25
CA GLU A 118 15.09 -18.50 18.48
C GLU A 118 13.94 -18.61 19.48
N ASP A 119 13.80 -17.62 20.38
CA ASP A 119 12.74 -17.59 21.39
C ASP A 119 11.45 -16.90 20.90
N ALA A 120 11.47 -16.27 19.72
CA ALA A 120 10.27 -15.70 19.13
C ALA A 120 9.44 -16.80 18.46
N ILE A 121 8.13 -16.84 18.74
CA ILE A 121 7.21 -17.71 17.98
C ILE A 121 7.06 -17.09 16.58
N ILE A 122 7.83 -17.61 15.63
CA ILE A 122 7.77 -17.19 14.21
C ILE A 122 6.80 -18.11 13.49
N ASP A 123 5.61 -17.61 13.17
CA ASP A 123 4.68 -18.25 12.24
C ASP A 123 5.03 -17.84 10.81
N VAL A 124 5.78 -18.70 10.10
CA VAL A 124 6.12 -18.45 8.69
C VAL A 124 4.91 -18.75 7.82
N ARG A 125 4.35 -17.70 7.21
CA ARG A 125 3.21 -17.82 6.30
C ARG A 125 3.63 -17.75 4.84
N GLU A 126 3.54 -18.89 4.16
CA GLU A 126 3.66 -18.95 2.71
C GLU A 126 2.42 -18.33 2.06
N THR A 127 2.63 -17.35 1.18
CA THR A 127 1.53 -16.72 0.44
C THR A 127 1.36 -17.41 -0.92
N LYS A 128 0.20 -18.04 -1.16
CA LYS A 128 -0.13 -18.73 -2.41
C LYS A 128 -1.16 -17.94 -3.21
N PRO A 129 -1.06 -17.91 -4.56
CA PRO A 129 -2.09 -17.32 -5.39
C PRO A 129 -3.40 -18.12 -5.29
N ILE A 130 -4.51 -17.41 -5.19
CA ILE A 130 -5.85 -17.94 -5.43
C ILE A 130 -6.26 -17.50 -6.82
N VAL A 131 -6.48 -18.46 -7.72
CA VAL A 131 -6.87 -18.20 -9.11
C VAL A 131 -8.35 -18.53 -9.29
N ARG A 132 -9.10 -17.60 -9.88
CA ARG A 132 -10.51 -17.78 -10.24
C ARG A 132 -10.71 -17.41 -11.71
N LYS A 133 -11.40 -18.26 -12.45
CA LYS A 133 -11.82 -18.00 -13.83
C LYS A 133 -13.31 -17.74 -13.86
N THR A 134 -13.71 -16.70 -14.56
CA THR A 134 -15.12 -16.35 -14.77
C THR A 134 -15.40 -16.37 -16.27
N MET A 135 -16.42 -17.14 -16.66
CA MET A 135 -16.87 -17.28 -18.04
C MET A 135 -18.15 -16.47 -18.25
N ASN A 136 -18.43 -16.10 -19.50
CA ASN A 136 -19.66 -15.41 -19.90
C ASN A 136 -19.94 -14.16 -19.05
N ALA A 137 -18.95 -13.29 -18.94
CA ALA A 137 -19.05 -12.01 -18.25
C ALA A 137 -19.08 -10.85 -19.25
N HIS A 138 -19.76 -9.77 -18.90
CA HIS A 138 -19.62 -8.49 -19.58
C HIS A 138 -18.28 -7.87 -19.20
N ILE A 139 -17.38 -7.70 -20.16
CA ILE A 139 -16.04 -7.13 -20.00
C ILE A 139 -16.03 -5.76 -20.71
N PRO A 140 -15.77 -4.66 -19.98
CA PRO A 140 -15.59 -3.35 -20.57
C PRO A 140 -14.49 -3.35 -21.62
N VAL A 141 -14.65 -2.55 -22.66
CA VAL A 141 -13.59 -2.30 -23.64
C VAL A 141 -13.01 -0.92 -23.31
N PRO A 142 -11.80 -0.85 -22.71
CA PRO A 142 -11.22 0.43 -22.36
C PRO A 142 -10.97 1.27 -23.61
N THR A 143 -11.51 2.48 -23.63
CA THR A 143 -11.18 3.49 -24.64
C THR A 143 -9.93 4.22 -24.24
N ALA A 144 -8.85 4.04 -25.02
CA ALA A 144 -7.54 4.60 -24.75
C ALA A 144 -7.42 6.10 -25.12
N GLN A 145 -8.46 6.90 -24.86
CA GLN A 145 -8.41 8.34 -25.13
C GLN A 145 -7.83 9.04 -23.90
N PRO A 146 -6.53 9.44 -23.91
CA PRO A 146 -6.03 10.34 -22.88
C PRO A 146 -6.80 11.64 -22.94
N LEU A 147 -7.18 12.17 -21.77
CA LEU A 147 -7.80 13.48 -21.67
C LEU A 147 -6.83 14.53 -22.25
N MET A 148 -7.21 15.19 -23.34
CA MET A 148 -6.40 16.28 -23.89
C MET A 148 -6.47 17.49 -22.96
N LYS A 149 -5.34 18.16 -22.71
CA LYS A 149 -5.32 19.39 -21.92
C LYS A 149 -6.07 20.50 -22.68
N GLY A 150 -7.00 21.19 -22.01
CA GLY A 150 -7.76 22.32 -22.58
C GLY A 150 -9.14 21.96 -23.12
N VAL A 151 -9.63 20.77 -22.78
CA VAL A 151 -10.97 20.27 -23.10
C VAL A 151 -12.03 20.91 -22.19
N GLU A 152 -13.25 21.10 -22.72
CA GLU A 152 -14.39 21.66 -21.99
C GLU A 152 -14.79 20.79 -20.78
N ASP A 153 -15.37 21.41 -19.75
CA ASP A 153 -15.72 20.75 -18.47
C ASP A 153 -16.59 19.48 -18.67
N LEU A 154 -17.47 19.48 -19.68
CA LEU A 154 -18.38 18.36 -19.95
C LEU A 154 -17.66 17.08 -20.42
N GLU A 155 -16.65 17.21 -21.28
CA GLU A 155 -15.88 16.06 -21.75
C GLU A 155 -14.98 15.49 -20.64
N HIS A 156 -14.57 16.35 -19.69
CA HIS A 156 -13.84 15.91 -18.51
C HIS A 156 -14.72 15.06 -17.58
N GLU A 157 -15.94 15.52 -17.28
CA GLU A 157 -16.90 14.76 -16.48
C GLU A 157 -17.24 13.41 -17.12
N GLU A 158 -17.47 13.37 -18.44
CA GLU A 158 -17.75 12.12 -19.16
C GLU A 158 -16.55 11.15 -19.10
N TRP A 159 -15.33 11.67 -19.22
CA TRP A 159 -14.12 10.86 -19.08
C TRP A 159 -13.97 10.30 -17.66
N GLU A 160 -14.21 11.12 -16.62
CA GLU A 160 -14.17 10.68 -15.23
C GLU A 160 -15.22 9.62 -14.94
N GLU A 161 -16.45 9.78 -15.44
CA GLU A 161 -17.52 8.79 -15.30
C GLU A 161 -17.12 7.44 -15.95
N LYS A 162 -16.55 7.48 -17.16
CA LYS A 162 -16.07 6.27 -17.86
C LYS A 162 -14.96 5.56 -17.09
N VAL A 163 -13.98 6.31 -16.58
CA VAL A 163 -12.87 5.76 -15.80
C VAL A 163 -13.35 5.21 -14.47
N SER A 164 -14.24 5.93 -13.78
CA SER A 164 -14.85 5.50 -12.52
C SER A 164 -15.64 4.20 -12.70
N ALA A 165 -16.50 4.13 -13.73
CA ALA A 165 -17.29 2.93 -14.05
C ALA A 165 -16.40 1.72 -14.39
N LEU A 166 -15.25 1.95 -15.05
CA LEU A 166 -14.26 0.90 -15.31
C LEU A 166 -13.63 0.36 -14.02
N PHE A 167 -13.21 1.24 -13.09
CA PHE A 167 -12.65 0.81 -11.81
C PHE A 167 -13.71 0.18 -10.87
N GLU A 168 -14.96 0.63 -10.93
CA GLU A 168 -16.08 -0.05 -10.26
C GLU A 168 -16.24 -1.49 -10.77
N TRP A 169 -16.22 -1.68 -12.10
CA TRP A 169 -16.25 -3.02 -12.70
C TRP A 169 -15.08 -3.89 -12.21
N VAL A 170 -13.86 -3.36 -12.16
CA VAL A 170 -12.68 -4.06 -11.62
C VAL A 170 -12.90 -4.46 -10.16
N GLY A 171 -13.41 -3.56 -9.32
CA GLY A 171 -13.73 -3.85 -7.92
C GLY A 171 -14.70 -5.00 -7.79
N MET A 172 -15.77 -5.02 -8.59
CA MET A 172 -16.71 -6.14 -8.62
C MET A 172 -16.09 -7.44 -9.13
N ALA A 173 -15.19 -7.37 -10.11
CA ALA A 173 -14.46 -8.55 -10.60
C ALA A 173 -13.58 -9.15 -9.48
N CYS A 174 -12.92 -8.30 -8.70
CA CYS A 174 -12.14 -8.71 -7.53
C CYS A 174 -13.01 -9.37 -6.45
N LEU A 175 -14.25 -8.90 -6.27
CA LEU A 175 -15.22 -9.48 -5.34
C LEU A 175 -15.89 -10.76 -5.88
N GLY A 176 -15.73 -11.07 -7.17
CA GLY A 176 -16.41 -12.19 -7.82
C GLY A 176 -17.93 -11.97 -7.92
N ALA A 177 -18.35 -10.72 -8.14
CA ALA A 177 -19.76 -10.36 -8.20
C ALA A 177 -20.49 -11.09 -9.33
N LYS A 178 -21.65 -11.67 -9.01
CA LYS A 178 -22.52 -12.34 -10.00
C LYS A 178 -23.06 -11.36 -11.05
N ARG A 179 -23.14 -10.07 -10.70
CA ARG A 179 -23.59 -8.95 -11.54
C ARG A 179 -22.82 -8.78 -12.85
N LEU A 180 -21.63 -9.36 -12.94
CA LEU A 180 -20.84 -9.34 -14.17
C LEU A 180 -21.28 -10.41 -15.18
N GLN A 181 -22.03 -11.43 -14.78
CA GLN A 181 -22.43 -12.54 -15.65
C GLN A 181 -23.57 -12.12 -16.58
N VAL A 182 -23.50 -12.53 -17.86
CA VAL A 182 -24.50 -12.20 -18.90
C VAL A 182 -25.91 -12.67 -18.52
N MET A 183 -26.00 -13.79 -17.80
CA MET A 183 -27.28 -14.40 -17.43
C MET A 183 -27.81 -13.89 -16.08
N ASP A 184 -27.13 -12.93 -15.45
CA ASP A 184 -27.65 -12.33 -14.22
C ASP A 184 -28.88 -11.49 -14.54
N ARG A 185 -29.92 -11.66 -13.74
CA ARG A 185 -31.19 -10.93 -13.84
C ARG A 185 -31.50 -10.36 -12.47
N PRO A 186 -30.84 -9.26 -12.06
CA PRO A 186 -31.21 -8.56 -10.85
C PRO A 186 -32.68 -8.18 -10.87
N ASP A 187 -33.32 -8.24 -9.71
CA ASP A 187 -34.55 -7.46 -9.53
C ASP A 187 -34.18 -5.97 -9.69
N PRO A 188 -34.83 -5.22 -10.61
CA PRO A 188 -34.50 -3.83 -10.89
C PRO A 188 -34.74 -2.90 -9.70
N TYR A 189 -35.54 -3.32 -8.71
CA TYR A 189 -35.75 -2.56 -7.48
C TYR A 189 -34.68 -2.84 -6.41
N VAL A 190 -33.80 -3.84 -6.65
CA VAL A 190 -32.76 -4.27 -5.71
C VAL A 190 -31.36 -3.88 -6.17
N ALA A 191 -31.06 -3.92 -7.48
CA ALA A 191 -29.76 -3.50 -8.00
C ALA A 191 -29.86 -2.90 -9.40
N VAL A 192 -29.24 -1.72 -9.57
CA VAL A 192 -29.29 -0.91 -10.81
C VAL A 192 -27.98 -0.98 -11.60
N TYR A 193 -27.01 -1.80 -11.16
CA TYR A 193 -25.73 -1.88 -11.84
C TYR A 193 -25.88 -2.36 -13.30
N SER A 194 -25.26 -1.60 -14.21
CA SER A 194 -25.09 -1.97 -15.61
C SER A 194 -23.61 -1.95 -15.98
N PRO A 195 -23.09 -2.95 -16.74
CA PRO A 195 -21.71 -2.94 -17.19
C PRO A 195 -21.37 -1.68 -18.01
N PRO A 196 -20.17 -1.09 -17.84
CA PRO A 196 -19.72 0.05 -18.62
C PRO A 196 -19.81 -0.22 -20.13
N SER A 197 -20.32 0.75 -20.88
CA SER A 197 -20.38 0.67 -22.35
C SER A 197 -19.20 1.42 -22.98
N PRO A 198 -18.56 0.88 -24.03
CA PRO A 198 -18.83 -0.41 -24.66
C PRO A 198 -18.33 -1.61 -23.84
N SER A 199 -19.08 -2.72 -23.87
CA SER A 199 -18.65 -4.00 -23.30
C SER A 199 -18.81 -5.15 -24.29
N ARG A 200 -18.07 -6.24 -24.06
CA ARG A 200 -18.18 -7.50 -24.81
C ARG A 200 -18.42 -8.67 -23.86
N ILE A 201 -19.02 -9.75 -24.37
CA ILE A 201 -19.11 -11.00 -23.62
C ILE A 201 -17.77 -11.72 -23.75
N GLY A 202 -17.19 -12.13 -22.62
CA GLY A 202 -15.94 -12.87 -22.61
C GLY A 202 -15.65 -13.59 -21.30
N GLU A 203 -14.38 -13.93 -21.11
CA GLU A 203 -13.84 -14.55 -19.90
C GLU A 203 -12.75 -13.67 -19.28
N PHE A 204 -12.59 -13.77 -17.97
CA PHE A 204 -11.46 -13.17 -17.27
C PHE A 204 -10.91 -14.09 -16.19
N THR A 205 -9.64 -13.90 -15.86
CA THR A 205 -8.96 -14.59 -14.76
C THR A 205 -8.61 -13.59 -13.69
N HIS A 206 -9.07 -13.82 -12.45
CA HIS A 206 -8.68 -13.07 -11.28
C HIS A 206 -7.67 -13.89 -10.47
N VAL A 207 -6.49 -13.31 -10.26
CA VAL A 207 -5.44 -13.89 -9.41
C VAL A 207 -5.25 -13.01 -8.18
N ARG A 208 -5.39 -13.61 -6.99
CA ARG A 208 -5.30 -12.92 -5.70
C ARG A 208 -4.20 -13.51 -4.84
N TRP A 209 -3.32 -12.65 -4.36
CA TRP A 209 -2.41 -12.96 -3.24
C TRP A 209 -2.91 -12.23 -1.99
N SER A 210 -2.66 -12.80 -0.81
CA SER A 210 -3.07 -12.19 0.46
C SER A 210 -2.05 -12.48 1.54
N GLY A 211 -1.50 -11.43 2.14
CA GLY A 211 -0.39 -11.50 3.08
C GLY A 211 0.44 -10.22 3.06
N LEU A 212 1.60 -10.25 3.72
CA LEU A 212 2.55 -9.15 3.68
C LEU A 212 3.45 -9.31 2.43
N LEU A 213 3.07 -8.63 1.35
CA LEU A 213 3.75 -8.71 0.07
C LEU A 213 4.84 -7.63 -0.04
N PRO A 214 6.11 -7.99 -0.28
CA PRO A 214 7.17 -6.98 -0.39
C PRO A 214 7.03 -6.14 -1.67
N PRO A 215 7.50 -4.88 -1.68
CA PRO A 215 7.45 -4.02 -2.87
C PRO A 215 8.09 -4.64 -4.12
N GLY A 216 9.16 -5.43 -3.95
CA GLY A 216 9.80 -6.13 -5.07
C GLY A 216 8.89 -7.15 -5.76
N PHE A 217 8.02 -7.83 -4.99
CA PHE A 217 7.01 -8.72 -5.56
C PHE A 217 5.98 -7.91 -6.36
N VAL A 218 5.46 -6.83 -5.80
CA VAL A 218 4.49 -5.95 -6.48
C VAL A 218 5.07 -5.42 -7.79
N GLN A 219 6.31 -4.94 -7.78
CA GLN A 219 7.00 -4.49 -8.98
C GLN A 219 7.14 -5.60 -10.03
N SER A 220 7.41 -6.84 -9.60
CA SER A 220 7.49 -7.97 -10.54
C SER A 220 6.15 -8.26 -11.23
N VAL A 221 5.02 -8.10 -10.51
CA VAL A 221 3.68 -8.24 -11.09
C VAL A 221 3.40 -7.11 -12.08
N ILE A 222 3.75 -5.87 -11.73
CA ILE A 222 3.63 -4.71 -12.65
C ILE A 222 4.44 -4.94 -13.92
N ASN A 223 5.70 -5.36 -13.79
CA ASN A 223 6.58 -5.62 -14.93
C ASN A 223 6.04 -6.76 -15.82
N ALA A 224 5.50 -7.82 -15.20
CA ALA A 224 4.89 -8.92 -15.95
C ALA A 224 3.64 -8.45 -16.71
N ALA A 225 2.78 -7.65 -16.08
CA ALA A 225 1.59 -7.10 -16.72
C ALA A 225 1.93 -6.14 -17.87
N SER A 226 2.91 -5.25 -17.68
CA SER A 226 3.29 -4.25 -18.68
C SER A 226 4.08 -4.82 -19.86
N SER A 227 4.76 -5.96 -19.68
CA SER A 227 5.52 -6.63 -20.75
C SER A 227 4.72 -7.69 -21.51
N THR A 228 3.55 -8.08 -21.02
CA THR A 228 2.70 -9.08 -21.67
C THR A 228 1.94 -8.45 -22.83
N PRO A 229 2.12 -8.90 -24.09
CA PRO A 229 1.34 -8.40 -25.22
C PRO A 229 -0.14 -8.70 -25.02
N LEU A 230 -0.97 -7.65 -25.05
CA LEU A 230 -2.42 -7.79 -24.87
C LEU A 230 -3.12 -7.83 -26.22
N PRO A 231 -4.07 -8.76 -26.43
CA PRO A 231 -4.94 -8.74 -27.61
C PRO A 231 -5.74 -7.43 -27.67
N PRO A 232 -6.22 -7.03 -28.86
CA PRO A 232 -7.09 -5.87 -28.99
C PRO A 232 -8.29 -5.95 -28.01
N SER A 233 -8.67 -4.79 -27.47
CA SER A 233 -9.81 -4.68 -26.53
C SER A 233 -9.67 -5.53 -25.27
N SER A 234 -8.44 -5.84 -24.85
CA SER A 234 -8.13 -6.58 -23.63
C SER A 234 -7.25 -5.72 -22.72
N PHE A 235 -7.41 -5.91 -21.41
CA PHE A 235 -6.68 -5.17 -20.41
C PHE A 235 -6.28 -6.06 -19.24
N VAL A 236 -5.31 -5.60 -18.46
CA VAL A 236 -4.91 -6.18 -17.18
C VAL A 236 -5.07 -5.09 -16.13
N CYS A 237 -5.64 -5.42 -14.97
CA CYS A 237 -5.70 -4.52 -13.85
C CYS A 237 -5.05 -5.16 -12.62
N ILE A 238 -4.26 -4.36 -11.91
CA ILE A 238 -3.58 -4.73 -10.67
C ILE A 238 -4.19 -3.86 -9.58
N THR A 239 -4.92 -4.47 -8.66
CA THR A 239 -5.44 -3.81 -7.47
C THR A 239 -4.64 -4.25 -6.25
N SER A 240 -4.16 -3.27 -5.47
CA SER A 240 -3.42 -3.50 -4.24
C SER A 240 -4.11 -2.80 -3.09
N GLN A 241 -4.19 -3.49 -1.95
CA GLN A 241 -4.71 -2.95 -0.70
C GLN A 241 -3.56 -2.82 0.30
N GLY A 242 -3.38 -1.61 0.83
CA GLY A 242 -2.42 -1.30 1.89
C GLY A 242 -2.85 -1.85 3.24
N VAL A 243 -1.98 -1.69 4.25
CA VAL A 243 -2.29 -2.08 5.63
C VAL A 243 -3.02 -0.90 6.30
N PRO A 244 -4.32 -1.01 6.64
CA PRO A 244 -5.11 0.10 7.16
C PRO A 244 -4.51 0.76 8.41
N THR A 245 -3.98 -0.09 9.30
CA THR A 245 -3.42 0.30 10.58
C THR A 245 -1.94 0.71 10.50
N SER A 246 -1.35 0.82 9.31
CA SER A 246 0.03 1.29 9.19
C SER A 246 0.07 2.82 9.35
N PRO A 247 0.94 3.37 10.20
CA PRO A 247 1.14 4.82 10.28
C PRO A 247 1.85 5.38 9.04
N VAL A 248 2.36 4.52 8.15
CA VAL A 248 3.02 4.90 6.89
C VAL A 248 2.45 4.06 5.74
N SER A 249 1.84 4.72 4.75
CA SER A 249 1.36 4.13 3.48
C SER A 249 2.37 4.24 2.35
N TYR A 250 3.04 5.38 2.30
CA TYR A 250 3.77 5.83 1.11
C TYR A 250 5.15 6.31 1.52
N LEU A 251 6.14 5.83 0.77
CA LEU A 251 7.52 6.24 0.94
C LEU A 251 7.86 7.14 -0.25
N PRO A 252 8.22 8.42 -0.01
CA PRO A 252 8.63 9.28 -1.09
C PRO A 252 9.89 8.70 -1.77
N PRO A 253 10.07 8.94 -3.08
CA PRO A 253 11.17 8.37 -3.85
C PRO A 253 12.54 8.81 -3.31
N HIS A 254 12.61 10.02 -2.76
CA HIS A 254 13.80 10.54 -2.13
C HIS A 254 13.81 10.18 -0.64
N ARG A 255 14.86 9.49 -0.19
CA ARG A 255 15.00 9.03 1.21
C ARG A 255 14.99 10.14 2.25
N LEU A 256 15.23 11.38 1.84
CA LEU A 256 15.28 12.55 2.71
C LEU A 256 13.95 13.28 2.85
N ILE A 257 12.95 12.95 2.02
CA ILE A 257 11.65 13.62 2.10
C ILE A 257 10.86 12.98 3.23
N LYS A 258 10.32 13.83 4.10
CA LYS A 258 9.39 13.43 5.15
C LYS A 258 8.21 12.63 4.59
N THR A 259 7.93 11.50 5.22
CA THR A 259 6.71 10.74 4.94
C THR A 259 5.49 11.61 5.21
N PRO A 260 4.53 11.70 4.29
CA PRO A 260 3.24 12.30 4.56
C PRO A 260 2.61 11.68 5.81
N LEU A 261 1.91 12.51 6.59
CA LEU A 261 1.17 12.01 7.75
C LEU A 261 0.02 11.12 7.31
N ARG A 262 -0.28 10.11 8.13
CA ARG A 262 -1.48 9.28 8.03
C ARG A 262 -2.00 8.94 9.42
N ALA A 263 -3.32 8.93 9.58
CA ALA A 263 -3.99 8.34 10.73
C ALA A 263 -4.20 6.82 10.50
N PRO A 264 -3.59 5.94 11.32
CA PRO A 264 -3.80 4.50 11.22
C PRO A 264 -5.18 4.12 11.78
N ARG A 265 -5.97 3.36 11.01
CA ARG A 265 -7.34 2.98 11.39
C ARG A 265 -7.73 1.63 10.83
N ALA A 266 -8.59 0.89 11.51
CA ALA A 266 -9.01 -0.43 11.04
C ALA A 266 -9.89 -0.35 9.78
N GLU A 267 -10.69 0.71 9.69
CA GLU A 267 -11.63 1.00 8.61
C GLU A 267 -11.02 1.85 7.49
N SER A 268 -9.75 2.27 7.58
CA SER A 268 -9.17 3.06 6.50
C SER A 268 -9.01 2.20 5.25
N GLU A 269 -9.47 2.73 4.13
CA GLU A 269 -9.16 2.17 2.82
C GLU A 269 -7.93 2.88 2.26
N ASP A 270 -6.99 2.07 1.79
CA ASP A 270 -5.83 2.54 1.06
C ASP A 270 -5.61 1.55 -0.07
N THR A 271 -6.26 1.85 -1.20
CA THR A 271 -6.29 0.96 -2.34
C THR A 271 -5.83 1.73 -3.55
N TRP A 272 -4.99 1.11 -4.36
CA TRP A 272 -4.71 1.61 -5.69
C TRP A 272 -4.98 0.53 -6.72
N SER A 273 -5.42 0.95 -7.90
CA SER A 273 -5.66 0.08 -9.05
C SER A 273 -4.95 0.65 -10.27
N LEU A 274 -4.01 -0.13 -10.81
CA LEU A 274 -3.25 0.19 -12.01
C LEU A 274 -3.77 -0.66 -13.17
N LEU A 275 -4.26 -0.01 -14.22
CA LEU A 275 -4.81 -0.67 -15.39
C LEU A 275 -3.88 -0.45 -16.58
N PHE A 276 -3.67 -1.52 -17.36
CA PHE A 276 -2.93 -1.54 -18.62
C PHE A 276 -3.85 -2.04 -19.74
N SER A 277 -3.94 -1.31 -20.84
CA SER A 277 -4.68 -1.75 -22.03
C SER A 277 -3.89 -1.43 -23.29
N ASN A 278 -4.07 -2.24 -24.33
CA ASN A 278 -3.56 -1.90 -25.65
C ASN A 278 -4.45 -0.80 -26.26
N GLY A 279 -3.85 0.33 -26.63
CA GLY A 279 -4.54 1.42 -27.33
C GLY A 279 -5.04 0.93 -28.67
N GLY A 280 -6.32 1.17 -28.97
CA GLY A 280 -6.94 0.72 -30.22
C GLY A 280 -6.17 1.17 -31.47
N GLN A 281 -6.39 0.44 -32.58
CA GLN A 281 -5.63 0.44 -33.85
C GLN A 281 -5.37 1.80 -34.56
N ASN A 282 -5.81 2.93 -34.02
CA ASN A 282 -5.80 4.21 -34.73
C ASN A 282 -4.50 5.02 -34.61
N TYR A 283 -3.53 4.59 -33.79
CA TYR A 283 -2.24 5.27 -33.69
C TYR A 283 -1.13 4.37 -34.25
N GLN A 284 -0.50 4.78 -35.36
CA GLN A 284 0.56 4.04 -36.05
C GLN A 284 1.91 4.00 -35.31
N THR A 285 1.94 4.30 -34.01
CA THR A 285 3.14 4.27 -33.17
C THR A 285 3.23 2.92 -32.46
N GLU A 286 4.38 2.26 -32.54
CA GLU A 286 4.65 0.91 -32.04
C GLU A 286 4.54 0.75 -30.50
N ASP A 287 4.32 1.83 -29.74
CA ASP A 287 4.26 1.85 -28.26
C ASP A 287 2.90 2.33 -27.70
N ASN A 288 1.78 1.77 -28.15
CA ASN A 288 0.44 2.20 -27.68
C ASN A 288 -0.01 1.49 -26.38
N LEU A 289 0.86 1.27 -25.40
CA LEU A 289 0.41 0.79 -24.09
C LEU A 289 -0.21 1.97 -23.33
N TRP A 290 -1.53 1.96 -23.19
CA TRP A 290 -2.24 2.92 -22.35
C TRP A 290 -2.34 2.40 -20.92
N TRP A 291 -2.19 3.30 -19.95
CA TRP A 291 -2.38 2.97 -18.54
C TRP A 291 -3.16 4.05 -17.79
N ALA A 292 -3.84 3.62 -16.73
CA ALA A 292 -4.55 4.49 -15.80
C ALA A 292 -4.31 4.02 -14.37
N LEU A 293 -4.12 4.96 -13.45
CA LEU A 293 -3.99 4.70 -12.01
C LEU A 293 -5.14 5.38 -11.28
N ALA A 294 -5.91 4.60 -10.53
CA ALA A 294 -6.86 5.13 -9.56
C ALA A 294 -6.39 4.82 -8.15
N GLU A 295 -6.46 5.82 -7.27
CA GLU A 295 -6.14 5.68 -5.85
C GLU A 295 -7.37 6.04 -5.03
N SER A 296 -7.73 5.18 -4.08
CA SER A 296 -8.65 5.48 -2.98
C SER A 296 -7.82 5.65 -1.73
N ILE A 297 -7.70 6.89 -1.27
CA ILE A 297 -6.95 7.27 -0.08
C ILE A 297 -7.91 7.66 1.04
N GLY A 298 -7.62 7.23 2.26
CA GLY A 298 -8.43 7.61 3.42
C GLY A 298 -8.39 9.12 3.67
N GLN A 299 -9.50 9.67 4.18
CA GLN A 299 -9.69 11.10 4.51
C GLN A 299 -8.58 11.76 5.37
N TRP A 300 -7.75 10.98 6.06
CA TRP A 300 -6.71 11.45 6.99
C TRP A 300 -5.35 10.94 6.54
N ASP A 301 -5.03 11.21 5.27
CA ASP A 301 -3.77 10.87 4.64
C ASP A 301 -3.27 12.08 3.84
N MET A 302 -2.09 12.61 4.17
CA MET A 302 -1.52 13.82 3.55
C MET A 302 -0.76 13.55 2.25
N ARG A 303 -0.85 12.36 1.66
CA ARG A 303 -0.22 12.09 0.35
C ARG A 303 -0.66 13.07 -0.73
N TRP A 304 -1.88 13.60 -0.60
CA TRP A 304 -2.49 14.56 -1.50
C TRP A 304 -2.90 15.80 -0.69
N GLY A 305 -2.14 16.88 -0.85
CA GLY A 305 -2.31 18.15 -0.13
C GLY A 305 -1.31 19.19 -0.60
#